data_AF-K2C8R7-F1
#
_entry.id   AF-K2C8R7-F1
#
_cell.length_a   1.000
_cell.length_b   1.000
_cell.length_c   1.000
_cell.angle_alpha   90.00
_cell.angle_beta   90.00
_cell.angle_gamma   90.00
#
_symmetry.space_group_name_H-M   'P 1'
#
loop_
_entity.id
_entity.type
_entity.pdbx_description
1 polymer ?
#
loop_
_entity_poly.entity_id
_entity_poly.type
_entity_poly.pdbx_seq_one_letter_code
_entity_poly.pdbx_strand_id
1 'polypeptide(L)' 'GGIGRTGTVVGCWLRSQGFSGDAALVELARLFSVSNAARFSRSPETDEQRDFVKNFVSAENKPSATE' A
#
# COMPACT_ATOMS: atom_id res chain seq x y z
N GLY A 1 2.94 13.74 -12.45
CA GLY A 1 2.46 12.40 -12.09
C GLY A 1 2.76 12.13 -10.64
N GLY A 2 1.74 11.97 -9.80
CA GLY A 2 1.89 11.66 -8.36
C GLY A 2 1.43 10.25 -8.00
N ILE A 3 0.83 9.50 -8.92
CA ILE A 3 0.05 8.30 -8.64
C ILE A 3 0.88 7.14 -8.08
N GLY A 4 2.09 6.88 -8.59
CA GLY A 4 2.96 5.83 -8.04
C GLY A 4 3.33 6.12 -6.59
N ARG A 5 3.84 7.33 -6.32
CA ARG A 5 4.24 7.76 -4.96
C ARG A 5 3.04 7.85 -4.00
N THR A 6 1.92 8.40 -4.44
CA THR A 6 0.68 8.43 -3.65
C THR A 6 0.22 7.02 -3.33
N GLY A 7 0.23 6.11 -4.31
CA GLY A 7 -0.07 4.70 -4.09
C GLY A 7 0.85 4.05 -3.06
N THR A 8 2.15 4.32 -3.14
CA THR A 8 3.12 3.81 -2.16
C THR A 8 2.79 4.30 -0.75
N VAL A 9 2.54 5.60 -0.57
CA VAL A 9 2.21 6.19 0.75
C VAL A 9 0.90 5.63 1.30
N VAL A 10 -0.16 5.56 0.47
CA VAL A 10 -1.45 5.01 0.90
C VAL A 10 -1.34 3.53 1.24
N GLY A 11 -0.57 2.76 0.46
CA GLY A 11 -0.27 1.35 0.76
C GLY A 11 0.46 1.17 2.10
N CYS A 12 1.44 2.01 2.40
CA CYS A 12 2.14 2.00 3.69
C CYS A 12 1.19 2.37 4.84
N TRP A 13 0.30 3.34 4.64
CA TRP A 13 -0.71 3.68 5.63
C TRP A 13 -1.66 2.51 5.90
N LEU A 14 -2.14 1.81 4.87
CA LEU A 14 -2.97 0.60 5.02
C LEU A 14 -2.24 -0.49 5.81
N ARG A 15 -0.94 -0.68 5.57
CA ARG A 15 -0.10 -1.59 6.36
C ARG A 15 -0.08 -1.21 7.84
N SER A 16 -0.04 0.08 8.17
CA SER A 16 -0.14 0.54 9.56
C SER A 16 -1.51 0.31 10.20
N GLN A 17 -2.57 0.27 9.40
CA GLN A 17 -3.93 -0.08 9.86
C GLN A 17 -4.14 -1.59 10.07
N GLY A 18 -3.07 -2.40 9.96
CA GLY A 18 -3.12 -3.85 10.22
C GLY A 18 -3.33 -4.72 8.98
N PHE A 19 -3.39 -4.14 7.78
CA PHE A 19 -3.46 -4.94 6.55
C PHE A 19 -2.15 -5.71 6.32
N SER A 20 -2.26 -6.93 5.80
CA SER A 20 -1.12 -7.65 5.24
C SER A 20 -0.61 -6.96 3.98
N GLY A 21 0.62 -7.26 3.54
CA GLY A 21 1.23 -6.60 2.39
C GLY A 21 0.39 -6.70 1.11
N ASP A 22 -0.05 -7.91 0.76
CA ASP A 22 -0.90 -8.12 -0.40
C ASP A 22 -2.31 -7.57 -0.21
N ALA A 23 -2.87 -7.67 1.01
CA ALA A 23 -4.19 -7.11 1.30
C ALA A 23 -4.21 -5.57 1.18
N ALA A 24 -3.12 -4.90 1.57
CA ALA A 24 -2.96 -3.46 1.41
C ALA A 24 -2.95 -3.05 -0.06
N LEU A 25 -2.32 -3.82 -0.94
CA LEU A 25 -2.31 -3.55 -2.38
C LEU A 25 -3.68 -3.80 -3.03
N VAL A 26 -4.39 -4.85 -2.60
CA VAL A 26 -5.76 -5.13 -3.07
C VAL A 26 -6.71 -4.00 -2.66
N GLU A 27 -6.64 -3.57 -1.40
CA GLU A 27 -7.49 -2.49 -0.89
C GLU A 27 -7.14 -1.14 -1.54
N LEU A 28 -5.85 -0.86 -1.75
CA LEU A 28 -5.42 0.31 -2.51
C LEU A 28 -6.02 0.34 -3.92
N ALA A 29 -5.98 -0.78 -4.64
CA ALA A 29 -6.57 -0.89 -5.97
C ALA A 29 -8.10 -0.65 -5.94
N ARG A 30 -8.79 -1.18 -4.92
CA ARG A 30 -10.22 -0.92 -4.70
C ARG A 30 -10.50 0.56 -4.49
N LEU A 31 -9.76 1.23 -3.59
CA LEU A 31 -9.91 2.66 -3.32
C LEU A 31 -9.65 3.52 -4.57
N PHE A 32 -8.66 3.14 -5.39
CA PHE A 32 -8.33 3.90 -6.58
C PHE A 32 -9.37 3.71 -7.69
N SER A 33 -9.95 2.51 -7.82
CA SER A 33 -11.00 2.19 -8.80
C SER A 33 -12.26 3.05 -8.67
N VAL A 34 -12.56 3.55 -7.47
CA VAL A 34 -13.73 4.41 -7.18
C VAL A 34 -13.38 5.90 -7.12
N SER A 35 -12.12 6.25 -7.38
CA SER A 35 -11.61 7.63 -7.30
C SER A 35 -11.33 8.23 -8.69
N ASN A 36 -11.00 9.51 -8.75
CA ASN A 36 -10.49 10.15 -9.98
C ASN A 36 -9.16 9.56 -10.48
N ALA A 37 -8.52 8.68 -9.69
CA ALA A 37 -7.36 7.89 -10.10
C ALA A 37 -7.72 6.58 -10.81
N ALA A 38 -9.01 6.26 -11.03
CA ALA A 38 -9.45 5.04 -11.72
C ALA A 38 -8.89 4.90 -13.15
N ARG A 39 -8.49 6.02 -13.78
CA ARG A 39 -7.83 6.03 -15.09
C ARG A 39 -6.42 5.43 -15.08
N PHE A 40 -5.83 5.18 -13.91
CA PHE A 40 -4.53 4.56 -13.77
C PHE A 40 -4.71 3.07 -13.54
N SER A 41 -4.24 2.27 -14.49
CA SER A 41 -4.38 0.82 -14.50
C SER A 41 -3.63 0.12 -13.36
N ARG A 42 -2.67 0.80 -12.73
CA ARG A 42 -1.83 0.21 -11.68
C ARG A 42 -1.26 1.26 -10.74
N SER A 43 -1.45 1.08 -9.44
CA SER A 43 -0.81 1.86 -8.38
C SER A 43 -0.49 0.96 -7.18
N PRO A 44 0.72 1.04 -6.59
CA PRO A 44 1.90 1.75 -7.08
C PRO A 44 2.32 1.33 -8.50
N GLU A 45 3.06 2.19 -9.19
CA GLU A 45 3.31 2.05 -10.63
C GLU A 45 4.36 0.96 -10.92
N THR A 46 5.38 0.83 -10.08
CA THR A 46 6.47 -0.13 -10.27
C THR A 46 6.39 -1.31 -9.30
N ASP A 47 7.03 -2.43 -9.63
CA ASP A 47 7.11 -3.58 -8.74
C ASP A 47 7.91 -3.29 -7.48
N GLU A 48 8.98 -2.49 -7.58
CA GLU A 48 9.78 -2.09 -6.42
C GLU A 48 8.97 -1.29 -5.41
N GLN A 49 8.06 -0.42 -5.88
CA GLN A 49 7.14 0.31 -5.01
C GLN A 49 6.12 -0.61 -4.34
N ARG A 50 5.67 -1.65 -5.04
CA ARG A 50 4.72 -2.64 -4.51
C ARG A 50 5.39 -3.52 -3.46
N ASP A 51 6.62 -3.97 -3.75
CA ASP A 51 7.42 -4.75 -2.83
C ASP A 51 7.79 -3.94 -1.59
N PHE A 52 8.07 -2.64 -1.74
CA PHE A 52 8.23 -1.74 -0.60
C PHE A 52 6.98 -1.71 0.28
N VAL A 53 5.78 -1.52 -0.31
CA VAL A 53 4.52 -1.56 0.44
C VAL A 53 4.31 -2.91 1.13
N LYS A 54 4.55 -4.02 0.43
CA LYS A 54 4.36 -5.36 1.01
C LYS A 54 5.19 -5.58 2.27
N ASN A 55 6.45 -5.15 2.22
CA ASN A 55 7.43 -5.33 3.27
C ASN A 55 7.45 -4.19 4.30
N PHE A 56 6.59 -3.18 4.16
CA PHE A 56 6.56 -2.03 5.06
C PHE A 56 6.12 -2.45 6.47
N VAL A 57 6.99 -2.17 7.45
CA VAL A 57 6.72 -2.35 8.87
C VAL A 57 6.62 -0.97 9.53
N SER A 58 5.46 -0.66 10.11
CA SER A 58 5.26 0.53 10.92
C SER A 58 5.39 0.21 12.40
N ALA A 59 5.41 1.23 13.25
CA ALA A 59 5.37 1.04 14.70
C ALA A 59 4.10 0.28 15.14
N GLU A 60 2.99 0.45 14.40
CA GLU A 60 1.68 -0.12 14.73
C GLU A 60 1.52 -1.58 14.29
N ASN A 61 2.16 -1.99 13.18
CA ASN A 61 2.08 -3.36 12.68
C ASN A 61 3.30 -4.23 13.00
N LYS A 62 4.24 -3.69 13.79
CA LYS A 62 5.45 -4.41 14.20
C LYS A 62 5.02 -5.65 14.97
N PRO A 63 5.47 -6.87 14.58
CA PRO A 63 5.22 -8.03 15.41
C PRO A 63 5.82 -7.75 16.78
N SER A 64 4.97 -7.77 17.82
CA SER A 64 5.45 -7.68 19.20
C SER A 64 6.54 -8.72 19.35
N ALA A 65 7.76 -8.27 19.63
CA ALA A 65 8.87 -9.17 19.89
C ALA A 65 8.45 -9.98 21.13
N THR A 66 7.96 -11.19 20.90
CA THR A 66 7.78 -12.17 21.97
C THR A 66 9.18 -12.60 22.37
N GLU A 67 9.49 -12.33 23.63
CA GLU A 67 10.67 -12.77 24.39
C GLU A 67 10.94 -14.27 24.26
#